data_AF-A0A0P4VW00-F1
#
_entry.id   AF-A0A0P4VW00-F1
#
_cell.length_a   1.000
_cell.length_b   1.000
_cell.length_c   1.000
_cell.angle_alpha   90.00
_cell.angle_beta   90.00
_cell.angle_gamma   90.00
#
_symmetry.space_group_name_H-M   'P 1'
#
loop_
_entity.id
_entity.type
_entity.pdbx_description
1 polymer ?
#
loop_
_entity_poly.entity_id
_entity_poly.type
_entity_poly.pdbx_seq_one_letter_code
_entity_poly.pdbx_strand_id
1 'polypeptide(L)'
;MVTGKRKKLEYFTFQELRKLLKVGHPERRGLGASPGPPHDLPPRLTERHFPRSFPATPQNKTPQRKCYVCFYSSKRRKKRTQTRYLCRKCAVPLCIEPCFEEYHTLLNF
;
A
#
# COMPACT_ATOMS: atom_id res chain seq x y z
N MET A 1 18.78 -52.68 -26.00
CA MET A 1 19.33 -51.36 -25.59
C MET A 1 18.21 -50.33 -25.64
N VAL A 2 17.64 -49.91 -24.51
CA VAL A 2 16.57 -48.91 -24.45
C VAL A 2 17.13 -47.62 -23.87
N THR A 3 17.43 -46.64 -24.73
CA THR A 3 17.95 -45.34 -24.30
C THR A 3 16.79 -44.41 -23.93
N GLY A 4 16.36 -44.45 -22.67
CA GLY A 4 15.40 -43.50 -22.11
C GLY A 4 16.08 -42.21 -21.68
N LYS A 5 15.90 -41.12 -22.46
CA LYS A 5 16.37 -39.78 -22.07
C LYS A 5 15.59 -39.32 -20.83
N ARG A 6 16.24 -39.27 -19.66
CA ARG A 6 15.69 -38.68 -18.43
C ARG A 6 15.57 -37.17 -18.63
N LYS A 7 14.34 -36.66 -18.75
CA LYS A 7 14.08 -35.21 -18.83
C LYS A 7 14.17 -34.61 -17.42
N LYS A 8 14.85 -33.48 -17.30
CA LYS A 8 15.09 -32.76 -16.03
C LYS A 8 13.75 -32.31 -15.42
N LEU A 9 13.63 -32.47 -14.10
CA LEU A 9 12.43 -32.18 -13.29
C LEU A 9 11.84 -30.78 -13.54
N GLU A 10 12.69 -29.81 -13.88
CA GLU A 10 12.33 -28.41 -14.20
C GLU A 10 11.38 -28.26 -15.39
N TYR A 11 11.35 -29.21 -16.34
CA TYR A 11 10.44 -29.13 -17.50
C TYR A 11 9.04 -29.65 -17.17
N PHE A 12 8.95 -30.63 -16.26
CA PHE A 12 7.67 -31.18 -15.80
C PHE A 12 6.94 -30.21 -14.88
N THR A 13 7.66 -29.41 -14.09
CA THR A 13 7.04 -28.43 -13.19
C THR A 13 6.24 -27.36 -13.95
N PHE A 14 6.75 -26.79 -15.04
CA PHE A 14 6.03 -25.73 -15.77
C PHE A 14 4.79 -26.22 -16.52
N GLN A 15 4.86 -27.39 -17.16
CA GLN A 15 3.70 -27.92 -17.90
C GLN A 15 2.57 -28.35 -16.95
N GLU A 16 2.90 -28.97 -15.81
CA GLU A 16 1.90 -29.34 -14.81
C GLU A 16 1.34 -28.12 -14.08
N LEU A 17 2.15 -27.11 -13.77
CA LEU A 17 1.68 -25.84 -13.19
C LEU A 17 0.76 -25.09 -14.16
N ARG A 18 1.04 -25.12 -15.48
CA ARG A 18 0.13 -24.59 -16.52
C ARG A 18 -1.19 -25.34 -16.59
N LYS A 19 -1.21 -26.67 -16.39
CA LYS A 19 -2.45 -27.46 -16.33
C LYS A 19 -3.24 -27.15 -15.06
N LEU A 20 -2.58 -27.03 -13.91
CA LEU A 20 -3.22 -26.64 -12.65
C LEU A 20 -3.80 -25.21 -12.68
N LEU A 21 -3.10 -24.25 -13.31
CA LEU A 21 -3.64 -22.90 -13.54
C LEU A 21 -4.88 -22.89 -14.45
N LYS A 22 -4.98 -23.84 -15.40
CA LYS A 22 -6.18 -24.00 -16.24
C LYS A 22 -7.35 -24.66 -15.51
N VAL A 23 -7.09 -25.49 -14.50
CA VAL A 23 -8.11 -26.26 -13.76
C VAL A 23 -8.58 -25.52 -12.51
N GLY A 24 -7.71 -24.70 -11.89
CA GLY A 24 -7.98 -24.00 -10.62
C GLY A 24 -8.56 -22.59 -10.74
N HIS A 25 -8.79 -22.09 -11.96
CA HIS A 25 -9.57 -20.88 -12.15
C HIS A 25 -10.95 -21.26 -12.66
N PRO A 26 -11.96 -21.41 -11.78
CA PRO A 26 -13.32 -21.21 -12.25
C PRO A 26 -13.29 -19.85 -12.95
N GLU A 27 -13.74 -19.81 -14.21
CA GLU A 27 -14.21 -18.58 -14.85
C GLU A 27 -14.89 -17.79 -13.73
N ARG A 28 -14.36 -16.60 -13.40
CA ARG A 28 -14.88 -15.80 -12.30
C ARG A 28 -16.28 -15.35 -12.73
N ARG A 29 -17.25 -16.26 -12.67
CA ARG A 29 -18.68 -15.99 -12.78
C ARG A 29 -18.93 -14.96 -11.72
N GLY A 30 -19.23 -13.75 -12.17
CA GLY A 30 -19.13 -12.52 -11.40
C GLY A 30 -19.47 -12.72 -9.93
N LEU A 31 -18.43 -12.86 -9.10
CA LEU A 31 -18.47 -12.19 -7.82
C LEU A 31 -18.49 -10.73 -8.25
N GLY A 32 -19.70 -10.16 -8.29
CA GLY A 32 -19.96 -8.84 -8.83
C GLY A 32 -18.83 -7.92 -8.44
N ALA A 33 -18.28 -7.19 -9.42
CA ALA A 33 -17.25 -6.19 -9.16
C ALA A 33 -17.64 -5.52 -7.85
N SER A 34 -16.85 -5.72 -6.78
CA SER A 34 -17.10 -5.00 -5.53
C SER A 34 -17.26 -3.57 -5.99
N PRO A 35 -18.41 -2.92 -5.70
CA PRO A 35 -18.62 -1.54 -6.12
C PRO A 35 -17.33 -0.84 -5.78
N GLY A 36 -16.67 -0.28 -6.80
CA GLY A 36 -15.44 0.46 -6.56
C GLY A 36 -15.69 1.42 -5.41
N PRO A 37 -14.66 1.78 -4.61
CA PRO A 37 -14.86 2.70 -3.51
C PRO A 37 -15.74 3.87 -4.00
N PRO A 38 -16.77 4.27 -3.23
CA PRO A 38 -17.76 5.24 -3.67
C PRO A 38 -17.08 6.39 -4.39
N HIS A 39 -17.57 6.75 -5.58
CA HIS A 39 -16.92 7.73 -6.46
C HIS A 39 -16.70 9.10 -5.80
N ASP A 40 -17.35 9.35 -4.65
CA ASP A 40 -17.28 10.60 -3.89
C ASP A 40 -16.23 10.60 -2.75
N LEU A 41 -15.51 9.49 -2.51
CA LEU A 41 -14.48 9.48 -1.48
C LEU A 41 -13.23 10.27 -1.90
N PRO A 42 -12.64 11.07 -1.00
CA PRO A 42 -11.46 11.85 -1.33
C PRO A 42 -10.27 10.93 -1.70
N PRO A 43 -9.40 11.34 -2.64
CA PRO A 43 -8.26 10.53 -3.12
C PRO A 43 -7.33 10.03 -2.01
N ARG A 44 -7.26 10.75 -0.87
CA ARG A 44 -6.47 10.32 0.29
C ARG A 44 -6.92 8.97 0.85
N LEU A 45 -8.18 8.55 0.63
CA LEU A 45 -8.79 7.31 1.14
C LEU A 45 -8.82 6.18 0.12
N THR A 46 -8.78 6.51 -1.17
CA THR A 46 -9.00 5.54 -2.26
C THR A 46 -7.71 5.18 -2.99
N GLU A 47 -6.77 6.12 -3.11
CA GLU A 47 -5.51 5.86 -3.79
C GLU A 47 -4.46 5.19 -2.88
N ARG A 48 -3.45 4.59 -3.54
CA ARG A 48 -2.25 4.12 -2.85
C ARG A 48 -1.36 5.29 -2.45
N HIS A 49 -1.09 5.40 -1.16
CA HIS A 49 -0.20 6.39 -0.56
C HIS A 49 0.98 5.71 0.13
N PHE A 50 2.17 6.28 0.01
CA PHE A 50 3.39 5.75 0.62
C PHE A 50 4.13 6.83 1.40
N PRO A 51 4.67 6.50 2.59
CA PRO A 51 5.47 7.44 3.35
C PRO A 51 6.79 7.73 2.62
N ARG A 52 7.20 8.99 2.63
CA ARG A 52 8.49 9.44 2.13
C ARG A 52 9.14 10.36 3.15
N SER A 53 10.46 10.31 3.29
CA SER A 53 11.18 11.27 4.12
C SER A 53 11.26 12.64 3.44
N PHE A 54 11.33 13.72 4.24
CA PHE A 54 11.65 15.04 3.72
C PHE A 54 13.06 15.04 3.11
N PRO A 55 13.27 15.72 1.96
CA PRO A 55 14.60 15.90 1.40
C PRO A 55 15.45 16.73 2.37
N ALA A 56 16.73 16.38 2.49
CA ALA A 56 17.68 17.20 3.22
C ALA A 56 17.85 18.56 2.52
N THR A 57 18.08 19.59 3.32
CA THR A 57 18.45 20.93 2.85
C THR A 57 19.87 21.25 3.33
N PRO A 58 20.59 22.18 2.68
CA PRO A 58 21.92 22.60 3.14
C PRO A 58 21.93 23.04 4.62
N GLN A 59 20.84 23.65 5.09
CA GLN A 59 20.69 24.16 6.45
C GLN A 59 20.22 23.10 7.45
N ASN A 60 19.50 22.06 6.98
CA ASN A 60 18.97 21.01 7.84
C ASN A 60 19.00 19.65 7.13
N LYS A 61 19.85 18.75 7.65
CA LYS A 61 20.04 17.39 7.14
C LYS A 61 18.85 16.47 7.44
N THR A 62 18.06 16.78 8.48
CA THR A 62 16.95 15.96 8.97
C THR A 62 15.70 16.80 9.23
N PRO A 63 15.14 17.48 8.19
CA PRO A 63 14.01 18.36 8.39
C PRO A 63 12.81 17.61 8.93
N GLN A 64 12.17 18.21 9.93
CA GLN A 64 10.98 17.70 10.57
C GLN A 64 9.86 18.74 10.50
N ARG A 65 8.63 18.27 10.36
CA ARG A 65 7.42 19.12 10.36
C ARG A 65 6.40 18.58 11.35
N LYS A 66 5.46 19.42 11.78
CA LYS A 66 4.40 19.00 12.71
C LYS A 66 3.51 17.94 12.03
N CYS A 67 3.24 16.82 12.71
CA CYS A 67 2.31 15.82 12.21
C CYS A 67 0.89 16.41 12.16
N TYR A 68 0.25 16.31 10.99
CA TYR A 68 -1.08 16.88 10.76
C TYR A 68 -2.14 16.21 11.65
N VAL A 69 -2.18 14.88 11.69
CA VAL A 69 -3.17 14.16 12.50
C VAL A 69 -2.97 14.41 13.99
N CYS A 70 -1.74 14.36 14.52
CA CYS A 70 -1.52 14.63 15.94
C CYS A 70 -1.97 16.03 16.39
N PHE A 71 -1.93 17.01 15.49
CA PHE A 71 -2.26 18.40 15.80
C PHE A 71 -3.74 18.73 15.60
N TYR A 72 -4.36 18.17 14.55
CA TYR A 72 -5.72 18.52 14.11
C TYR A 72 -6.78 17.46 14.41
N SER A 73 -6.38 16.22 14.75
CA SER A 73 -7.33 15.16 15.11
C SER A 73 -8.24 15.57 16.26
N SER A 74 -9.52 15.25 16.14
CA SER A 74 -10.50 15.35 17.22
C SER A 74 -10.70 14.02 17.97
N LYS A 75 -10.22 12.91 17.40
CA LYS A 75 -10.38 11.56 17.98
C LYS A 75 -9.50 11.30 19.19
N ARG A 76 -8.41 12.05 19.36
CA ARG A 76 -7.46 11.87 20.45
C ARG A 76 -6.94 13.21 20.96
N ARG A 77 -6.35 13.18 22.17
CA ARG A 77 -5.71 14.35 22.77
C ARG A 77 -4.64 14.89 21.81
N LYS A 78 -4.71 16.18 21.50
CA LYS A 78 -3.75 16.88 20.65
C LYS A 78 -2.33 16.72 21.20
N LYS A 79 -1.39 16.37 20.32
CA LYS A 79 0.04 16.20 20.65
C LYS A 79 0.88 17.02 19.68
N ARG A 80 1.89 17.71 20.20
CA ARG A 80 2.87 18.43 19.38
C ARG A 80 3.99 17.48 18.97
N THR A 81 3.71 16.59 18.03
CA THR A 81 4.69 15.66 17.47
C THR A 81 5.28 16.21 16.17
N GLN A 82 6.60 16.11 16.02
CA GLN A 82 7.28 16.34 14.75
C GLN A 82 7.60 15.02 14.06
N THR A 83 7.54 15.02 12.73
CA THR A 83 7.80 13.85 11.89
C THR A 83 8.76 14.21 10.76
N ARG A 84 9.59 13.24 10.39
CA ARG A 84 10.45 13.30 9.20
C ARG A 84 9.77 12.80 7.93
N TYR A 85 8.56 12.26 8.05
CA TYR A 85 7.84 11.61 6.97
C TYR A 85 6.65 12.45 6.51
N LEU A 86 6.37 12.35 5.21
CA LEU A 86 5.19 12.90 4.57
C LEU A 86 4.56 11.86 3.65
N CYS A 87 3.27 12.02 3.38
CA CYS A 87 2.68 11.45 2.17
C CYS A 87 3.04 12.36 0.99
N ARG A 88 3.79 11.84 0.00
CA ARG A 88 4.21 12.64 -1.16
C ARG A 88 3.02 13.14 -1.99
N LYS A 89 2.00 12.31 -2.16
CA LYS A 89 0.82 12.63 -2.97
C LYS A 89 -0.05 13.71 -2.31
N CYS A 90 -0.26 13.61 -1.00
CA CYS A 90 -1.05 14.61 -0.26
C CYS A 90 -0.23 15.83 0.19
N ALA A 91 1.11 15.77 0.11
CA ALA A 91 2.03 16.76 0.66
C ALA A 91 1.84 17.03 2.17
N VAL A 92 1.33 16.05 2.93
CA VAL A 92 1.03 16.20 4.35
C VAL A 92 2.08 15.50 5.23
N PRO A 93 2.67 16.18 6.23
CA PRO A 93 3.51 15.56 7.25
C PRO A 93 2.72 14.64 8.18
N LEU A 94 3.12 13.37 8.28
CA LEU A 94 2.45 12.34 9.08
C LEU A 94 3.49 11.50 9.85
N CYS A 95 3.19 11.11 11.09
CA CYS A 95 3.96 10.03 11.73
C CYS A 95 3.79 8.75 10.91
N ILE A 96 4.83 7.90 10.83
CA ILE A 96 4.72 6.60 10.12
C ILE A 96 3.56 5.80 10.68
N GLU A 97 3.48 5.73 12.01
CA GLU A 97 2.43 5.04 12.73
C GLU A 97 1.98 5.89 13.93
N PRO A 98 0.68 5.89 14.31
CA PRO A 98 -0.47 5.35 13.56
C PRO A 98 -1.02 6.35 12.52
N CYS A 99 -0.47 7.58 12.47
CA CYS A 99 -1.09 8.71 11.76
C CYS A 99 -1.20 8.53 10.25
N PHE A 100 -0.26 7.83 9.64
CA PHE A 100 -0.28 7.59 8.19
C PHE A 100 -1.51 6.75 7.81
N GLU A 101 -1.76 5.69 8.56
CA GLU A 101 -2.93 4.84 8.39
C GLU A 101 -4.23 5.60 8.67
N GLU A 102 -4.32 6.29 9.81
CA GLU A 102 -5.50 7.07 10.21
C GLU A 102 -5.91 8.08 9.11
N TYR A 103 -4.93 8.83 8.58
CA TYR A 103 -5.17 9.83 7.55
C TYR A 103 -5.62 9.23 6.20
N HIS A 104 -5.23 7.99 5.91
CA HIS A 104 -5.51 7.33 4.63
C HIS A 104 -6.63 6.29 4.69
N THR A 105 -7.25 6.09 5.85
CA THR A 105 -8.35 5.12 6.03
C THR A 105 -9.61 5.73 6.63
N LEU A 106 -9.49 6.79 7.43
CA LEU A 106 -10.61 7.37 8.16
C LEU A 106 -11.15 8.62 7.48
N LEU A 107 -12.46 8.68 7.26
CA LEU A 107 -13.11 9.90 6.77
C LEU A 107 -12.90 11.06 7.75
N ASN A 108 -13.03 10.78 9.04
CA ASN A 108 -12.72 11.71 10.13
C ASN A 108 -11.59 11.11 10.97
N PHE A 109 -10.47 11.82 11.14
CA PHE A 109 -9.29 11.36 11.91
C PHE A 109 -9.05 12.25 13.14
#